data_AF-A0A3M2ATN2-F1
#
_entry.id   AF-A0A3M2ATN2-F1
#
_cell.length_a   1.000
_cell.length_b   1.000
_cell.length_c   1.000
_cell.angle_alpha   90.00
_cell.angle_beta   90.00
_cell.angle_gamma   90.00
#
_symmetry.space_group_name_H-M   'P 1'
#
loop_
_entity.id
_entity.type
_entity.pdbx_description
1 polymer ?
#
loop_
_entity_poly.entity_id
_entity_poly.type
_entity_poly.pdbx_seq_one_letter_code
_entity_poly.pdbx_strand_id
1 'polypeptide(L)' 'MVGSQEGIKDVKDCVPLLGEGSLRPQVCGRCEIKLKEGKLYILPAKGCPRYEAYRCTTKDGRVFEINNLSCEPKFK' A
#
# COMPACT_ATOMS: atom_id res chain seq x y z
N MET A 1 8.12 -7.71 -20.17
CA MET A 1 7.21 -8.32 -19.18
C MET A 1 7.38 -7.56 -17.88
N VAL A 2 6.47 -6.64 -17.53
CA VAL A 2 6.60 -5.84 -16.31
C VAL A 2 6.01 -6.68 -15.17
N GLY A 3 6.89 -7.35 -14.43
CA GLY A 3 6.52 -8.27 -13.36
C GLY A 3 5.78 -7.56 -12.23
N SER A 4 4.60 -8.05 -11.90
CA SER A 4 3.96 -7.78 -10.62
C SER A 4 4.95 -8.20 -9.52
N GLN A 5 5.41 -7.27 -8.68
CA GLN A 5 6.18 -7.66 -7.50
C GLN A 5 5.20 -8.36 -6.55
N GLU A 6 5.38 -9.67 -6.36
CA GLU A 6 4.53 -10.48 -5.49
C GLU A 6 4.63 -9.91 -4.07
N GLY A 7 3.61 -9.17 -3.65
CA GLY A 7 3.64 -8.43 -2.40
C GLY A 7 3.38 -9.32 -1.19
N ILE A 8 3.46 -8.70 -0.01
CA ILE A 8 3.48 -9.39 1.29
C ILE A 8 2.30 -10.36 1.40
N LYS A 9 2.62 -11.62 1.72
CA LYS A 9 1.67 -12.69 2.01
C LYS A 9 1.15 -12.58 3.45
N ASP A 10 0.01 -13.19 3.70
CA ASP A 10 -0.60 -13.28 5.03
C ASP A 10 -0.89 -11.93 5.68
N VAL A 11 -1.35 -10.96 4.89
CA VAL A 11 -1.89 -9.71 5.41
C VAL A 11 -3.31 -9.96 5.90
N LYS A 12 -3.56 -9.62 7.18
CA LYS A 12 -4.86 -9.73 7.83
C LYS A 12 -5.75 -8.55 7.46
N ASP A 13 -5.23 -7.34 7.63
CA ASP A 13 -5.95 -6.10 7.38
C ASP A 13 -4.99 -4.96 6.99
N CYS A 14 -5.52 -3.97 6.29
CA CYS A 14 -4.87 -2.70 6.03
C CYS A 14 -5.86 -1.57 6.25
N VAL A 15 -5.48 -0.59 7.06
CA VAL A 15 -6.28 0.61 7.35
C VAL A 15 -5.62 1.84 6.72
N PRO A 16 -6.38 2.74 6.08
CA PRO A 16 -5.84 4.01 5.61
C PRO A 16 -5.29 4.83 6.78
N LEU A 17 -4.08 5.36 6.62
CA LEU A 17 -3.50 6.32 7.57
C LEU A 17 -4.00 7.75 7.35
N LEU A 18 -4.56 8.01 6.17
CA LEU A 18 -5.11 9.31 5.78
C LEU A 18 -6.64 9.22 5.79
N GLY A 19 -7.28 10.13 6.52
CA GLY A 19 -8.73 10.26 6.54
C GLY A 19 -9.29 10.72 5.19
N GLU A 20 -10.60 10.60 5.05
CA GLU A 20 -11.35 11.00 3.85
C GLU A 20 -11.25 12.52 3.60
N GLY A 21 -11.17 13.32 4.66
CA GLY A 21 -11.02 14.78 4.59
C GLY A 21 -9.59 15.32 4.72
N SER A 22 -8.57 14.46 4.76
CA SER A 22 -7.18 14.92 4.91
C SER A 22 -6.74 15.71 3.66
N LEU A 23 -6.10 16.86 3.87
CA LEU A 23 -5.40 17.56 2.79
C LEU A 23 -4.22 16.70 2.33
N ARG A 24 -4.28 16.24 1.09
CA ARG A 24 -3.23 15.43 0.47
C ARG A 24 -2.51 16.29 -0.55
N PRO A 25 -1.17 16.45 -0.47
CA PRO A 25 -0.43 17.12 -1.52
C PRO A 25 -0.65 16.40 -2.85
N GLN A 26 -0.70 17.15 -3.95
CA GLN A 26 -0.76 16.58 -5.29
C GLN A 26 0.61 15.99 -5.65
N VAL A 27 0.86 14.78 -5.17
CA VAL A 27 1.99 13.95 -5.58
C VAL A 27 1.46 12.77 -6.40
N CYS A 28 2.09 12.52 -7.54
CA CYS A 28 1.79 11.33 -8.33
C CYS A 28 2.35 10.10 -7.63
N GLY A 29 1.46 9.25 -7.10
CA GLY A 29 1.86 7.94 -6.58
C GLY A 29 2.55 7.12 -7.66
N ARG A 30 3.58 6.36 -7.26
CA ARG A 30 4.39 5.50 -8.13
C ARG A 30 3.80 4.09 -8.30
N CYS A 31 2.96 3.66 -7.37
CA CYS A 31 2.29 2.36 -7.42
C CYS A 31 0.80 2.44 -7.04
N GLU A 32 0.09 1.36 -7.31
CA GLU A 32 -1.20 1.04 -6.72
C GLU A 32 -1.01 -0.04 -5.65
N ILE A 33 -1.64 0.14 -4.49
CA ILE A 33 -1.63 -0.84 -3.39
C ILE A 33 -3.00 -1.52 -3.37
N LYS A 34 -3.04 -2.84 -3.53
CA LYS A 34 -4.30 -3.60 -3.52
C LYS A 34 -4.23 -4.75 -2.52
N LEU A 35 -5.24 -4.88 -1.67
CA LEU A 35 -5.39 -6.04 -0.80
C LEU A 35 -6.42 -6.99 -1.42
N LYS A 36 -6.01 -8.25 -1.68
CA LYS A 36 -6.91 -9.30 -2.18
C LYS A 36 -6.53 -10.64 -1.57
N GLU A 37 -7.52 -11.37 -1.05
CA GLU A 37 -7.34 -12.74 -0.52
C GLU A 37 -6.21 -12.85 0.53
N GLY A 38 -6.07 -11.84 1.40
CA GLY A 38 -5.02 -11.79 2.42
C GLY A 38 -3.60 -11.60 1.85
N LYS A 39 -3.48 -11.10 0.63
CA LYS A 39 -2.22 -10.73 -0.02
C LYS A 39 -2.25 -9.25 -0.39
N LEU A 40 -1.17 -8.56 -0.08
CA LEU A 40 -0.94 -7.21 -0.55
C LEU A 40 -0.27 -7.27 -1.92
N TYR A 41 -0.76 -6.51 -2.88
CA TYR A 41 -0.19 -6.37 -4.22
C TYR A 41 0.30 -4.95 -4.38
N ILE A 42 1.54 -4.82 -4.84
CA ILE A 42 2.17 -3.53 -5.18
C ILE A 42 2.34 -3.54 -6.69
N LEU A 43 1.48 -2.80 -7.38
CA LEU A 43 1.43 -2.76 -8.84
C LEU A 43 1.97 -1.43 -9.34
N PRO A 44 2.62 -1.37 -10.52
CA PRO A 44 2.96 -0.10 -11.14
C PRO A 44 1.72 0.79 -11.27
N ALA A 45 1.85 2.08 -10.94
CA ALA A 45 0.74 3.01 -11.03
C ALA A 45 0.29 3.18 -12.49
N LYS A 46 -1.03 3.30 -12.69
CA LYS A 46 -1.60 3.80 -13.94
C LYS A 46 -1.92 5.29 -13.79
N GLY A 47 -1.29 6.13 -14.61
CA GLY A 47 -1.48 7.57 -14.56
C GLY A 47 -0.82 8.22 -13.32
N CYS A 48 -1.53 9.15 -12.69
CA CYS A 48 -1.07 9.88 -11.50
C CYS A 48 -2.07 9.66 -10.35
N PRO A 49 -2.03 8.50 -9.66
CA PRO A 49 -2.92 8.25 -8.54
C PRO A 49 -2.59 9.21 -7.39
N ARG A 50 -3.63 9.59 -6.63
CA ARG A 50 -3.48 10.41 -5.42
C ARG A 50 -2.61 9.70 -4.40
N TYR A 51 -1.92 10.46 -3.55
CA TYR A 51 -1.18 9.88 -2.43
C TYR A 51 -2.08 9.06 -1.50
N GLU A 52 -1.60 7.87 -1.16
CA GLU A 52 -2.23 6.95 -0.21
C GLU A 52 -1.17 6.32 0.68
N ALA A 53 -1.51 6.16 1.96
CA ALA A 53 -0.70 5.49 2.94
C ALA A 53 -1.58 4.58 3.79
N TYR A 54 -1.08 3.40 4.10
CA TYR A 54 -1.77 2.35 4.82
C TYR A 54 -0.90 1.82 5.95
N ARG A 55 -1.56 1.47 7.06
CA ARG A 55 -0.99 0.60 8.10
C ARG A 55 -1.61 -0.77 7.94
N CYS A 56 -0.78 -1.78 7.80
CA CYS A 56 -1.21 -3.16 7.62
C CYS A 56 -0.73 -4.05 8.77
N THR A 57 -1.54 -5.05 9.11
CA THR A 57 -1.18 -6.09 10.07
C THR A 57 -1.14 -7.43 9.35
N THR A 58 -0.12 -8.24 9.60
CA THR A 58 -0.04 -9.63 9.14
C THR A 58 -0.81 -10.56 10.08
N LYS A 59 -1.14 -11.78 9.62
CA LYS A 59 -1.84 -12.78 10.43
C LYS A 59 -1.07 -13.19 11.68
N ASP A 60 0.26 -13.11 11.65
CA ASP A 60 1.14 -13.36 12.79
C ASP A 60 1.31 -12.15 13.73
N GLY A 61 0.60 -11.04 13.47
CA GLY A 61 0.54 -9.87 14.34
C GLY A 61 1.60 -8.80 14.09
N ARG A 62 2.51 -8.98 13.10
CA ARG A 62 3.46 -7.92 12.73
C ARG A 62 2.75 -6.76 12.05
N VAL A 63 3.24 -5.55 12.30
CA VAL A 63 2.68 -4.32 11.75
C VAL A 63 3.70 -3.67 10.81
N PHE A 64 3.22 -3.20 9.66
CA PHE A 64 4.02 -2.41 8.74
C PHE A 64 3.21 -1.27 8.15
N GLU A 65 3.91 -0.22 7.71
CA GLU A 65 3.32 0.89 6.97
C GLU A 65 3.80 0.83 5.52
N ILE A 66 2.93 1.21 4.59
CA ILE A 66 3.23 1.29 3.17
C ILE A 66 2.55 2.52 2.60
N ASN A 67 3.17 3.18 1.64
CA ASN A 67 2.54 4.25 0.89
C ASN A 67 2.82 4.10 -0.60
N ASN A 68 1.95 4.68 -1.40
CA ASN A 68 1.99 4.53 -2.84
C ASN A 68 3.05 5.42 -3.52
N LEU A 69 3.90 6.12 -2.76
CA LEU A 69 5.04 6.87 -3.25
C LEU A 69 6.34 6.09 -3.09
N SER A 70 6.59 5.45 -1.94
CA SER A 70 7.76 4.58 -1.72
C SER A 70 7.58 3.20 -2.34
N CYS A 71 6.35 2.69 -2.38
CA CYS A 71 6.04 1.34 -2.88
C CYS A 71 6.76 0.22 -2.12
N GLU A 72 7.19 0.53 -0.90
CA GLU A 72 7.95 -0.36 -0.04
C GLU A 72 7.30 -0.46 1.33
N PRO A 73 7.06 -1.69 1.82
CA PRO A 73 6.60 -1.91 3.19
C PRO A 73 7.72 -1.62 4.19
N LYS A 74 7.38 -0.88 5.25
CA LYS A 74 8.27 -0.54 6.37
C LYS A 74 7.72 -1.14 7.65
N PHE A 75 8.33 -2.23 8.11
CA PHE A 75 7.97 -2.88 9.37
C PHE A 75 8.38 -2.00 10.55
N LYS A 76 7.54 -1.98 11.60
CA LYS A 76 7.85 -1.35 12.88
C LYS A 76 8.42 -2.35 13.87
#